data_AF-A0A3N5QKB1-F1
#
_entry.id   AF-A0A3N5QKB1-F1
#
_cell.length_a   1.000
_cell.length_b   1.000
_cell.length_c   1.000
_cell.angle_alpha   90.00
_cell.angle_beta   90.00
_cell.angle_gamma   90.00
#
_symmetry.space_group_name_H-M   'P 1'
#
loop_
_entity.id
_entity.type
_entity.pdbx_description
1 polymer ?
#
loop_
_entity_poly.entity_id
_entity_poly.type
_entity_poly.pdbx_seq_one_letter_code
_entity_poly.pdbx_strand_id
1 'polypeptide(L)' 'MSEIPRLDKRILKVTTLSDRDDEKKYWLSRTPEERLNAVEINRRMVYGKDRTAARLQRFLEVVELSRR' A
#
# COMPACT_ATOMS: atom_id res chain seq x y z
N MET A 1 -7.36 -12.26 14.56
CA MET A 1 -6.00 -12.56 14.06
C MET A 1 -6.11 -12.73 12.55
N SER A 2 -5.49 -11.89 11.73
CA SER A 2 -5.35 -12.18 10.29
C SER A 2 -3.87 -12.19 9.97
N GLU A 3 -3.36 -13.41 9.80
CA GLU A 3 -2.01 -13.70 9.31
C GLU A 3 -1.84 -13.16 7.89
N ILE A 4 -0.62 -12.82 7.49
CA ILE A 4 -0.33 -12.44 6.11
C ILE A 4 -0.62 -13.67 5.23
N PRO A 5 -1.46 -13.57 4.20
CA PRO A 5 -1.80 -14.72 3.37
C PRO A 5 -0.54 -15.25 2.67
N ARG A 6 -0.40 -16.58 2.60
CA ARG A 6 0.64 -17.20 1.78
C ARG A 6 0.44 -16.84 0.32
N LEU A 7 1.54 -16.52 -0.36
CA LEU A 7 1.54 -16.27 -1.80
C LEU A 7 1.11 -17.54 -2.55
N ASP A 8 0.03 -17.45 -3.32
CA ASP A 8 -0.32 -18.47 -4.29
C ASP A 8 0.57 -18.31 -5.54
N LYS A 9 1.54 -19.21 -5.70
CA LYS A 9 2.48 -19.17 -6.82
C LYS A 9 1.83 -19.60 -8.15
N ARG A 10 0.64 -20.20 -8.13
CA ARG A 10 -0.06 -20.66 -9.34
C ARG A 10 -0.61 -19.52 -10.17
N ILE A 11 -0.83 -18.36 -9.56
CA ILE A 11 -1.35 -17.15 -10.21
C ILE A 11 -0.25 -16.13 -10.55
N LEU A 12 1.03 -16.47 -10.31
CA LEU A 12 2.15 -15.59 -10.57
C LEU A 12 2.45 -15.54 -12.06
N LYS A 13 2.44 -14.33 -12.63
CA LYS A 13 2.79 -14.06 -14.02
C LYS A 13 4.07 -13.21 -14.06
N VAL A 14 5.07 -13.65 -14.83
CA VAL A 14 6.28 -12.86 -15.11
C VAL A 14 6.05 -12.13 -16.43
N THR A 15 6.26 -10.81 -16.43
CA THR A 15 6.10 -9.94 -17.61
C THR A 15 7.34 -9.09 -17.84
N THR A 16 7.38 -8.37 -18.95
CA THR A 16 8.46 -7.43 -19.27
C THR A 16 8.18 -6.06 -18.66
N LEU A 17 9.21 -5.30 -18.28
CA LEU A 17 9.05 -3.94 -17.76
C LEU A 17 8.42 -2.96 -18.79
N SER A 18 8.45 -3.31 -20.07
CA SER A 18 7.81 -2.56 -21.15
C SER A 18 6.29 -2.80 -21.26
N ASP A 19 5.77 -3.87 -20.68
CA ASP A 19 4.33 -4.16 -20.68
C ASP A 19 3.66 -3.39 -19.53
N ARG A 20 3.28 -2.13 -19.79
CA ARG A 20 2.71 -1.22 -18.77
C ARG A 20 1.20 -1.41 -18.55
N ASP A 21 0.57 -2.20 -19.39
CA ASP A 21 -0.89 -2.24 -19.52
C ASP A 21 -1.53 -3.35 -18.69
N ASP A 22 -0.80 -4.44 -18.44
CA ASP A 22 -1.33 -5.64 -17.79
C ASP A 22 -1.65 -5.43 -16.30
N GLU A 23 -0.77 -4.76 -15.55
CA GLU A 23 -0.99 -4.43 -14.14
C GLU A 23 -2.20 -3.50 -13.95
N LYS A 24 -2.29 -2.44 -14.77
CA LYS A 24 -3.38 -1.45 -14.66
C LYS A 24 -4.72 -2.08 -14.99
N LYS A 25 -4.78 -2.90 -16.05
CA LYS A 25 -6.01 -3.63 -16.42
C LYS A 25 -6.44 -4.59 -15.32
N TYR A 26 -5.49 -5.31 -14.71
CA TYR A 26 -5.77 -6.19 -13.58
C TYR A 26 -6.41 -5.42 -12.42
N TRP A 27 -5.79 -4.35 -11.93
CA TRP A 27 -6.31 -3.60 -10.78
C TRP A 27 -7.67 -2.94 -11.06
N LEU A 28 -7.92 -2.47 -12.28
CA LEU A 28 -9.21 -1.92 -12.68
C LEU A 28 -10.32 -2.97 -12.78
N SER A 29 -9.97 -4.25 -12.98
CA SER A 29 -10.94 -5.37 -12.98
C SER A 29 -11.40 -5.79 -11.57
N ARG A 30 -10.72 -5.33 -10.51
CA ARG A 30 -11.00 -5.68 -9.11
C ARG A 30 -11.95 -4.69 -8.45
N THR A 31 -12.71 -5.16 -7.46
CA THR A 31 -13.60 -4.26 -6.72
C THR A 31 -12.79 -3.25 -5.89
N PRO A 32 -13.38 -2.10 -5.50
CA PRO A 32 -12.73 -1.18 -4.56
C PRO A 32 -12.25 -1.84 -3.27
N GLU A 33 -13.05 -2.74 -2.70
CA GLU A 33 -12.76 -3.44 -1.44
C GLU A 33 -11.54 -4.37 -1.59
N GLU A 34 -11.45 -5.09 -2.71
CA GLU A 34 -10.32 -5.98 -2.99
C GLU A 34 -9.01 -5.20 -3.14
N ARG A 35 -9.05 -4.03 -3.80
CA ARG A 35 -7.91 -3.13 -3.92
C ARG A 35 -7.46 -2.60 -2.56
N LEU A 36 -8.40 -2.18 -1.73
CA LEU A 36 -8.10 -1.67 -0.39
C LEU A 36 -7.48 -2.76 0.49
N ASN A 37 -8.00 -3.99 0.41
CA ASN A 37 -7.44 -5.14 1.12
C ASN A 37 -6.00 -5.45 0.67
N ALA A 38 -5.72 -5.38 -0.63
CA ALA A 38 -4.37 -5.58 -1.15
C ALA A 38 -3.38 -4.53 -0.62
N VAL A 39 -3.79 -3.26 -0.56
CA VAL A 39 -2.99 -2.18 0.04
C VAL A 39 -2.77 -2.42 1.53
N GLU A 40 -3.77 -2.84 2.28
CA GLU A 40 -3.63 -3.14 3.72
C GLU A 40 -2.67 -4.31 3.98
N ILE A 41 -2.73 -5.36 3.15
CA ILE A 41 -1.77 -6.48 3.22
C ILE A 41 -0.35 -5.95 2.96
N ASN A 42 -0.15 -5.14 1.92
CA ASN A 42 1.14 -4.52 1.63
C ASN A 42 1.66 -3.67 2.80
N ARG A 43 0.79 -2.81 3.34
CA ARG A 43 1.11 -1.95 4.49
C ARG A 43 1.56 -2.76 5.70
N ARG A 44 0.88 -3.85 6.02
CA ARG A 44 1.25 -4.74 7.15
C ARG A 44 2.56 -5.48 6.91
N MET A 45 2.85 -5.88 5.67
CA MET A 45 4.13 -6.51 5.31
C MET A 45 5.30 -5.53 5.46
N VAL A 46 5.14 -4.29 4.98
CA VAL A 46 6.22 -3.29 4.97
C VAL A 46 6.43 -2.66 6.35
N TYR A 47 5.35 -2.29 7.04
CA TYR A 47 5.41 -1.51 8.27
C TYR A 47 5.17 -2.34 9.54
N GLY A 48 4.74 -3.59 9.40
CA GLY A 48 4.29 -4.40 10.53
C GLY A 48 2.85 -4.05 10.94
N LYS A 49 2.23 -4.99 11.66
CA LYS A 49 0.82 -4.90 12.08
C LYS A 49 0.56 -3.72 13.02
N ASP A 50 1.50 -3.43 13.91
CA ASP A 50 1.28 -2.52 15.03
C ASP A 50 1.75 -1.08 14.75
N ARG A 51 2.41 -0.81 13.62
CA ARG A 51 2.86 0.55 13.24
C ARG A 51 1.80 1.41 12.57
N THR A 52 0.55 0.97 12.55
CA THR A 52 -0.59 1.75 12.03
C THR A 52 -1.14 2.76 13.04
N ALA A 53 -0.78 2.66 14.32
CA ALA A 53 -1.47 3.36 15.40
C ALA A 53 -0.66 4.45 16.10
N ALA A 54 0.56 4.75 15.66
CA ALA A 54 1.03 6.13 15.83
C ALA A 54 0.28 6.94 14.76
N ARG A 55 -0.99 7.27 15.03
CA ARG A 55 -1.73 8.31 14.30
C ARG A 55 -0.72 9.41 13.99
N LEU A 56 -0.73 9.94 12.77
CA LEU A 56 -0.03 11.16 12.42
C LEU A 56 -0.12 12.15 13.60
N GLN A 57 0.93 12.24 14.41
CA GLN A 57 1.05 13.24 15.46
C GLN A 57 1.39 14.54 14.74
N ARG A 58 0.40 15.08 14.03
CA ARG A 58 0.51 16.40 13.43
C ARG A 58 0.13 17.39 14.51
N PHE A 59 1.11 17.86 15.27
CA PHE A 59 1.05 19.25 15.71
C PHE A 59 1.51 20.07 14.50
N LEU A 60 0.56 20.71 13.84
CA LEU A 60 0.91 21.80 12.93
C LEU A 60 1.29 22.98 13.82
N GLU A 61 2.57 23.35 13.82
CA GLU A 61 3.05 24.56 14.49
C GLU A 61 3.32 25.63 13.42
N VAL A 62 2.89 26.86 13.69
CA VAL A 62 3.19 28.03 12.87
C VAL A 62 4.48 28.65 13.40
N VAL A 63 5.51 28.72 12.56
CA VAL A 63 6.79 29.38 12.88
C VAL A 63 6.89 30.73 12.16
N GLU A 64 7.40 31.76 12.85
CA GLU A 64 7.65 33.06 12.22
C GLU A 64 8.91 33.00 11.33
N LEU A 65 8.79 33.53 10.10
CA LEU A 65 9.89 33.62 9.16
C LEU A 65 10.86 34.73 9.60
N SER A 66 12.07 34.38 10.04
CA SER A 66 13.11 35.36 10.35
C SER A 66 13.53 36.11 9.07
N ARG A 67 13.31 37.42 9.02
CA ARG A 67 13.86 38.29 7.96
C ARG A 67 15.36 38.50 8.20
N ARG A 68 16.17 38.25 7.16
CA ARG A 68 17.57 38.69 7.10
C ARG A 68 17.65 40.14 6.65
#